data_AF-A0A952FDN8-F1
#
_entry.id   AF-A0A952FDN8-F1
#
_cell.length_a   1.000
_cell.length_b   1.000
_cell.length_c   1.000
_cell.angle_alpha   90.00
_cell.angle_beta   90.00
_cell.angle_gamma   90.00
#
_symmetry.space_group_name_H-M   'P 1'
#
loop_
_entity.id
_entity.type
_entity.pdbx_description
1 polymer ?
#
loop_
_entity_poly.entity_id
_entity_poly.type
_entity_poly.pdbx_seq_one_letter_code
_entity_poly.pdbx_strand_id
1 'polypeptide(L)'
;PEGTRGNQEEPQKFKAGLYNLALKFPGVVLVPAWINNVQRVMPKGEVVPVPILCSVTFGAPIVLAPGEDRGEFLARARQAVLELRES
;
A
#
# COMPACT_ATOMS: atom_id res chain seq x y z
N PRO A 1 -6.03 -1.17 4.10
CA PRO A 1 -5.90 -0.43 2.82
C PRO A 1 -6.48 0.99 2.92
N GLU A 2 -5.78 1.97 2.33
CA GLU A 2 -6.16 3.40 2.30
C GLU A 2 -7.50 3.64 1.58
N GLY A 3 -7.74 2.96 0.46
CA GLY A 3 -9.06 2.86 -0.18
C GLY A 3 -9.48 4.06 -1.05
N THR A 4 -8.59 5.02 -1.30
CA THR A 4 -8.74 6.08 -2.32
C THR A 4 -7.40 6.33 -3.00
N ARG A 5 -7.39 6.85 -4.23
CA ARG A 5 -6.16 7.37 -4.85
C ARG A 5 -5.76 8.64 -4.06
N GLY A 6 -4.79 8.50 -3.16
CA GLY A 6 -4.26 9.63 -2.40
C GLY A 6 -3.58 10.61 -3.34
N ASN A 7 -3.95 11.89 -3.25
CA ASN A 7 -3.28 12.99 -3.95
C ASN A 7 -2.13 13.57 -3.12
N GLN A 8 -1.69 12.83 -2.10
CA GLN A 8 -0.64 13.21 -1.14
C GLN A 8 0.58 12.30 -1.34
N GLU A 9 1.78 12.79 -1.00
CA GLU A 9 3.05 12.05 -1.14
C GLU A 9 3.14 10.80 -0.26
N GLU A 10 2.30 10.69 0.78
CA GLU A 10 2.29 9.53 1.68
C GLU A 10 0.92 8.83 1.73
N PRO A 11 0.91 7.50 1.93
CA PRO A 11 -0.33 6.75 2.11
C PRO A 11 -1.07 7.21 3.37
N GLN A 12 -2.39 7.36 3.27
CA GLN A 12 -3.24 7.55 4.45
C GLN A 12 -3.22 6.34 5.39
N LYS A 13 -3.77 6.53 6.59
CA LYS A 13 -3.92 5.45 7.58
C LYS A 13 -4.65 4.24 6.96
N PHE A 14 -4.09 3.06 7.16
CA PHE A 14 -4.70 1.83 6.67
C PHE A 14 -5.98 1.52 7.44
N LYS A 15 -7.04 1.18 6.71
CA LYS A 15 -8.32 0.79 7.31
C LYS A 15 -8.30 -0.64 7.86
N ALA A 16 -9.15 -0.86 8.86
CA ALA A 16 -9.32 -2.12 9.59
C ALA A 16 -9.61 -3.36 8.73
N GLY A 17 -10.11 -3.19 7.49
CA GLY A 17 -10.35 -4.30 6.57
C GLY A 17 -9.11 -5.17 6.31
N LEU A 18 -7.90 -4.59 6.37
CA LEU A 18 -6.65 -5.36 6.19
C LEU A 18 -6.43 -6.34 7.36
N TYR A 19 -6.62 -5.88 8.59
CA TYR A 19 -6.50 -6.70 9.80
C TYR A 19 -7.54 -7.82 9.82
N ASN A 20 -8.79 -7.52 9.45
CA ASN A 20 -9.85 -8.52 9.37
C ASN A 20 -9.58 -9.61 8.33
N LEU A 21 -8.93 -9.26 7.21
CA LEU A 21 -8.53 -10.25 6.20
C LEU A 21 -7.40 -11.14 6.73
N ALA A 22 -6.41 -10.58 7.41
CA ALA A 22 -5.32 -11.34 8.01
C ALA A 22 -5.83 -12.34 9.07
N LEU A 23 -6.82 -11.96 9.89
CA LEU A 23 -7.46 -12.87 10.84
C LEU A 23 -8.26 -13.99 10.16
N LYS A 24 -9.02 -13.67 9.10
CA LYS A 24 -9.86 -14.65 8.40
C LYS A 24 -9.06 -15.64 7.56
N PHE A 25 -7.89 -15.21 7.08
CA PHE A 25 -7.05 -15.99 6.19
C PHE A 25 -5.61 -16.04 6.72
N PRO A 26 -5.35 -16.73 7.85
CA PRO A 26 -4.03 -16.75 8.48
C PRO A 26 -2.94 -17.41 7.62
N GLY A 27 -3.33 -18.23 6.64
CA GLY A 27 -2.40 -18.83 5.67
C GLY A 27 -2.01 -17.92 4.51
N VAL A 28 -2.58 -16.71 4.42
CA VAL A 28 -2.28 -15.75 3.34
C VAL A 28 -1.22 -14.77 3.80
N VAL A 29 -0.21 -14.58 2.96
CA VAL A 29 0.82 -13.56 3.16
C VAL A 29 0.39 -12.23 2.55
N LEU A 30 0.61 -11.14 3.28
CA LEU A 30 0.33 -9.79 2.79
C LEU A 30 1.63 -9.15 2.31
N VAL A 31 1.77 -8.91 1.01
CA VAL A 31 3.00 -8.32 0.45
C VAL A 31 2.81 -6.81 0.29
N PRO A 32 3.62 -5.96 0.94
CA PRO A 32 3.59 -4.52 0.74
C PRO A 32 4.10 -4.17 -0.66
N ALA A 33 3.46 -3.22 -1.31
CA ALA A 33 3.84 -2.73 -2.62
C ALA A 33 3.75 -1.21 -2.66
N TRP A 34 4.79 -0.57 -3.20
CA TRP A 34 4.82 0.86 -3.47
C TRP A 34 4.78 1.09 -4.98
N ILE A 35 3.97 2.04 -5.42
CA ILE A 35 3.82 2.36 -6.85
C ILE A 35 4.22 3.81 -7.07
N ASN A 36 5.29 4.02 -7.84
CA ASN A 36 5.77 5.34 -8.24
C ASN A 36 5.10 5.82 -9.54
N ASN A 37 4.90 7.13 -9.65
CA ASN A 37 4.55 7.85 -10.89
C ASN A 37 3.19 7.53 -11.57
N VAL A 38 2.28 6.79 -10.93
CA VAL A 38 0.93 6.50 -11.51
C VAL A 38 0.08 7.75 -11.76
N GLN A 39 0.33 8.83 -11.01
CA GLN A 39 -0.48 10.05 -10.98
C GLN A 39 -0.42 10.86 -12.30
N ARG A 40 0.52 10.57 -13.20
CA ARG A 40 0.77 11.37 -14.41
C ARG A 40 0.43 10.67 -15.72
N VAL A 41 -0.07 9.43 -15.69
CA VAL A 41 -0.37 8.68 -16.93
C VAL A 41 -1.58 9.26 -17.68
N MET A 42 -2.50 9.96 -17.00
CA MET A 42 -3.58 10.72 -17.62
C MET A 42 -3.97 11.95 -16.77
N PRO A 43 -3.44 13.15 -17.09
CA PRO A 43 -3.96 14.41 -16.57
C PRO A 43 -5.42 14.61 -17.00
N LYS A 44 -6.23 15.21 -16.13
CA LYS A 44 -7.65 15.47 -16.42
C LYS A 44 -7.73 16.48 -17.58
N GLY A 45 -8.07 16.03 -18.79
CA GLY A 45 -8.26 16.89 -19.98
C GLY A 45 -7.34 16.59 -21.18
N GLU A 46 -6.39 15.67 -21.06
CA GLU A 46 -5.51 15.28 -22.18
C GLU A 46 -5.95 13.97 -22.86
N VAL A 47 -5.80 13.91 -24.19
CA VAL A 47 -6.28 12.79 -25.04
C VAL A 47 -5.20 11.72 -25.27
N VAL A 48 -3.94 12.01 -24.94
CA VAL A 48 -2.79 11.14 -25.23
C VAL A 48 -2.03 10.82 -23.93
N PRO A 49 -1.83 9.54 -23.58
CA PRO A 49 -1.04 9.17 -22.41
C PRO A 49 0.44 9.48 -22.67
N VAL A 50 1.06 10.24 -21.76
CA VAL A 50 2.51 10.45 -21.78
C VAL A 50 3.17 9.16 -21.27
N PRO A 51 4.18 8.60 -21.96
CA PRO A 51 4.93 7.46 -21.46
C PRO A 51 5.77 7.91 -20.27
N ILE A 52 5.25 7.68 -19.08
CA ILE A 52 5.94 7.93 -17.81
C ILE A 52 6.30 6.58 -17.23
N LEU A 53 7.56 6.46 -16.79
CA LEU A 53 8.05 5.27 -16.13
C LEU A 53 7.30 5.09 -14.80
N CYS A 54 6.34 4.18 -14.79
CA CYS A 54 5.72 3.66 -13.57
C CYS A 54 6.55 2.47 -13.10
N SER A 55 6.98 2.49 -11.84
CA SER A 55 7.65 1.37 -11.20
C SER A 55 6.84 0.88 -10.00
N VAL A 56 6.97 -0.41 -9.72
CA VAL A 56 6.39 -1.05 -8.53
C VAL A 56 7.52 -1.70 -7.75
N THR A 57 7.63 -1.37 -6.47
CA THR A 57 8.58 -2.00 -5.54
C THR A 57 7.79 -2.87 -4.58
N PHE A 58 8.20 -4.13 -4.43
CA PHE A 58 7.59 -5.08 -3.48
C PHE A 58 8.52 -5.29 -2.30
N GLY A 59 7.94 -5.31 -1.09
CA GLY A 59 8.69 -5.55 0.14
C GLY A 59 8.54 -6.96 0.68
N ALA A 60 9.10 -7.16 1.88
CA ALA A 60 9.01 -8.42 2.60
C ALA A 60 7.55 -8.71 3.01
N PRO A 61 7.10 -9.99 2.97
CA PRO A 61 5.77 -10.36 3.40
C PRO A 61 5.49 -10.00 4.87
N ILE A 62 4.26 -9.54 5.12
CA ILE A 62 3.73 -9.19 6.43
C ILE A 62 2.75 -10.28 6.85
N VAL A 63 2.94 -10.78 8.07
CA VAL A 63 2.04 -11.72 8.74
C VAL A 63 1.51 -11.07 10.00
N LEU A 64 0.24 -11.32 10.32
CA LEU A 64 -0.35 -10.92 11.59
C LEU A 64 0.21 -11.83 12.69
N ALA A 65 0.89 -11.24 13.67
CA ALA A 65 1.46 -12.02 14.77
C ALA A 65 0.36 -12.47 15.75
N PRO A 66 0.55 -13.61 16.46
CA PRO A 66 -0.41 -14.07 17.45
C PRO A 66 -0.65 -13.00 18.53
N GLY A 67 -1.89 -12.56 18.69
CA GLY A 67 -2.28 -11.57 19.70
C GLY A 67 -1.90 -10.12 19.38
N GLU A 68 -1.40 -9.83 18.18
CA GLU A 68 -1.07 -8.46 17.75
C GLU A 68 -2.33 -7.58 17.68
N ASP A 69 -2.26 -6.37 18.25
CA ASP A 69 -3.39 -5.44 18.20
C ASP A 69 -3.62 -4.92 16.77
N ARG A 70 -4.88 -4.61 16.47
CA ARG A 70 -5.29 -4.04 15.18
C ARG A 70 -4.52 -2.77 14.83
N GLY A 71 -4.35 -1.86 15.79
CA GLY A 71 -3.66 -0.59 15.59
C GLY A 71 -2.18 -0.81 15.26
N GLU A 72 -1.51 -1.67 16.02
CA GLU A 72 -0.09 -2.02 15.84
C GLU A 72 0.14 -2.66 14.47
N PHE A 73 -0.69 -3.65 14.10
CA PHE A 73 -0.61 -4.30 12.80
C PHE A 73 -0.79 -3.31 11.64
N LEU A 74 -1.79 -2.42 11.73
CA LEU A 74 -2.07 -1.44 10.68
C LEU A 74 -0.96 -0.38 10.57
N ALA A 75 -0.38 0.03 11.70
CA ALA A 75 0.76 0.95 11.73
C ALA A 75 1.99 0.32 11.10
N ARG A 76 2.32 -0.93 11.48
CA ARG A 76 3.44 -1.70 10.92
C ARG A 76 3.27 -1.96 9.43
N ALA A 77 2.07 -2.32 8.99
CA ALA A 77 1.78 -2.53 7.58
C ALA A 77 1.91 -1.24 6.75
N ARG A 78 1.53 -0.09 7.31
CA ARG A 78 1.76 1.21 6.65
C ARG A 78 3.25 1.53 6.57
N GLN A 79 3.98 1.33 7.66
CA GLN A 79 5.42 1.60 7.73
C GLN A 79 6.20 0.77 6.70
N ALA A 80 5.90 -0.52 6.58
CA ALA A 80 6.50 -1.39 5.58
C ALA A 80 6.26 -0.95 4.13
N VAL A 81 5.15 -0.25 3.85
CA VAL A 81 4.90 0.33 2.52
C VAL A 81 5.68 1.62 2.32
N LEU A 82 5.81 2.45 3.36
CA LEU A 82 6.59 3.68 3.31
C LEU A 82 8.09 3.43 3.09
N GLU A 83 8.64 2.38 3.70
CA GLU A 83 10.06 2.01 3.54
C GLU A 83 10.42 1.66 2.08
N LEU A 84 9.45 1.19 1.29
CA LEU A 84 9.64 0.89 -0.13
C LEU A 84 9.72 2.13 -1.02
N ARG A 85 9.38 3.32 -0.49
CA ARG A 85 9.49 4.59 -1.23
C ARG A 85 10.94 4.97 -1.49
N GLU A 86 11.83 4.70 -0.52
CA GLU A 86 13.25 5.08 -0.55
C GLU A 86 14.15 4.01 -1.21
N SER A 87 13.54 2.97 -1.80
CA SER A 87 14.22 1.80 -2.39
C SER A 87 14.45 1.91 -3.89
#